data_AF-A0A7D6Z7E5-F1
#
_entry.id   AF-A0A7D6Z7E5-F1
#
_cell.length_a   1.000
_cell.length_b   1.000
_cell.length_c   1.000
_cell.angle_alpha   90.00
_cell.angle_beta   90.00
_cell.angle_gamma   90.00
#
_symmetry.space_group_name_H-M   'P 1'
#
loop_
_entity.id
_entity.type
_entity.pdbx_description
1 polymer ?
#
loop_
_entity_poly.entity_id
_entity_poly.type
_entity_poly.pdbx_seq_one_letter_code
_entity_poly.pdbx_strand_id
1 'polypeptide(L)'
;MGRLLLFILVAGLLMLVAWWISREWSGDAERVARAKGEVRGYLERVSSDLVLLDPDNDAALDALGEAADRMNTARAQLASATTLGQVRIARETARGGLYFVRKAREAMGLDPGPPLPK
;
A
#
# COMPACT_ATOMS: atom_id res chain seq x y z
N MET A 1 41.55 5.66 36.52
CA MET A 1 40.25 6.35 36.73
C MET A 1 39.81 7.15 35.49
N GLY A 2 40.68 7.96 34.86
CA GLY A 2 40.31 8.77 33.69
C GLY A 2 39.80 8.01 32.45
N ARG A 3 40.33 6.81 32.16
CA ARG A 3 39.89 6.00 30.99
C ARG A 3 38.46 5.47 31.13
N LEU A 4 38.04 5.10 32.35
CA LEU A 4 36.67 4.63 32.61
C LEU A 4 35.66 5.76 32.49
N LEU A 5 36.00 6.95 32.99
CA LEU A 5 35.18 8.15 32.82
C LEU A 5 35.01 8.51 31.34
N LEU A 6 36.09 8.40 30.55
CA LEU A 6 36.06 8.66 29.11
C LEU A 6 35.18 7.64 28.37
N PHE A 7 35.25 6.35 28.72
CA PHE A 7 34.37 5.32 28.17
C PHE A 7 32.88 5.58 28.47
N ILE A 8 32.55 5.95 29.70
CA ILE A 8 31.16 6.26 30.09
C ILE A 8 30.65 7.50 29.34
N LEU A 9 31.49 8.52 29.17
CA LEU A 9 31.16 9.72 28.40
C LEU A 9 30.89 9.41 26.93
N VAL A 10 31.75 8.60 26.30
CA VAL A 10 31.58 8.20 24.90
C VAL A 10 30.34 7.32 24.72
N ALA A 11 30.12 6.35 25.61
CA ALA A 11 28.92 5.51 25.57
C ALA A 11 27.63 6.33 25.73
N GLY A 12 27.62 7.29 26.68
CA GLY A 12 26.50 8.21 26.88
C GLY A 12 26.22 9.08 25.66
N LEU A 13 27.27 9.59 25.01
CA LEU A 13 27.15 10.39 23.79
C LEU A 13 26.59 9.56 22.62
N LEU A 14 27.10 8.34 22.42
CA LEU A 14 26.60 7.42 21.39
C LEU A 14 25.12 7.06 21.61
N MET A 15 24.72 6.85 22.86
CA MET A 15 23.32 6.54 23.23
C MET A 15 22.40 7.74 22.97
N LEU A 16 22.86 8.96 23.26
CA LEU A 16 22.14 10.21 22.94
C LEU A 16 21.97 10.43 21.43
N VAL A 17 23.02 10.20 20.64
CA VAL A 17 22.98 10.34 19.18
C VAL A 17 22.05 9.29 18.56
N ALA A 18 22.13 8.03 19.01
CA ALA A 18 21.22 6.98 18.56
C ALA A 18 19.75 7.30 18.89
N TRP A 19 19.49 7.83 20.09
CA TRP A 19 18.15 8.25 20.50
C TRP A 19 17.62 9.42 19.65
N TRP A 20 18.46 10.41 19.34
CA TRP A 20 18.07 11.57 18.52
C TRP A 20 17.71 11.15 17.08
N ILE A 21 18.50 10.28 16.46
CA ILE A 21 18.24 9.76 15.11
C ILE A 21 16.97 8.89 15.09
N SER A 22 16.75 8.08 16.12
CA SER A 22 15.58 7.19 16.21
C SER A 22 14.24 7.93 16.25
N ARG A 23 14.23 9.17 16.77
CA ARG A 23 13.00 9.95 16.95
C ARG A 23 12.45 10.50 15.62
N GLU A 24 13.33 10.89 14.69
CA GLU A 24 12.97 11.32 13.33
C GLU A 24 12.37 10.17 12.51
N TRP A 25 12.97 8.97 12.59
CA TRP A 25 12.59 7.82 11.77
C TRP A 25 11.26 7.18 12.17
N SER A 26 10.87 7.31 13.44
CA SER A 26 9.63 6.71 13.96
C SER A 26 8.36 7.30 13.33
N GLY A 27 8.33 8.62 13.08
CA GLY A 27 7.18 9.29 12.48
C GLY A 27 6.97 8.93 11.01
N ASP A 28 8.05 8.77 10.26
CA ASP A 28 7.99 8.34 8.85
C ASP A 28 7.51 6.90 8.71
N ALA A 29 8.00 6.01 9.58
CA ALA A 29 7.57 4.62 9.58
C ALA A 29 6.06 4.48 9.87
N GLU A 30 5.53 5.23 10.84
CA GLU A 30 4.10 5.22 11.16
C GLU A 30 3.26 5.78 10.00
N ARG A 31 3.69 6.88 9.37
CA ARG A 31 3.02 7.45 8.19
C ARG A 31 2.97 6.46 7.03
N VAL A 32 4.09 5.77 6.76
CA VAL A 32 4.16 4.73 5.72
C VAL A 32 3.25 3.56 6.08
N ALA A 33 3.24 3.10 7.32
CA ALA A 33 2.38 2.00 7.76
C ALA A 33 0.88 2.34 7.63
N ARG A 34 0.46 3.54 8.03
CA ARG A 34 -0.91 4.02 7.85
C ARG A 34 -1.30 4.07 6.37
N ALA A 35 -0.45 4.66 5.53
CA ALA A 35 -0.68 4.73 4.10
C ALA A 35 -0.76 3.33 3.45
N LYS A 36 0.06 2.37 3.91
CA LYS A 36 -0.03 0.97 3.46
C LYS A 36 -1.37 0.35 3.82
N GLY A 37 -1.90 0.63 5.01
CA GLY A 37 -3.21 0.15 5.47
C GLY A 37 -4.34 0.59 4.53
N GLU A 38 -4.35 1.85 4.11
CA GLU A 38 -5.34 2.35 3.14
C GLU A 38 -5.29 1.59 1.82
N VAL A 39 -4.10 1.37 1.26
CA VAL A 39 -3.95 0.62 0.00
C VAL A 39 -4.38 -0.84 0.16
N ARG A 40 -4.11 -1.47 1.32
CA ARG A 40 -4.60 -2.84 1.61
C ARG A 40 -6.11 -2.91 1.54
N GLY A 41 -6.83 -1.94 2.11
CA GLY A 41 -8.29 -1.89 2.02
C GLY A 41 -8.80 -1.82 0.57
N TYR A 42 -8.11 -1.10 -0.30
CA TYR A 42 -8.46 -1.08 -1.74
C TYR A 42 -8.22 -2.43 -2.42
N LEU A 43 -7.12 -3.11 -2.08
CA LEU A 43 -6.79 -4.43 -2.62
C LEU A 43 -7.74 -5.52 -2.12
N GLU A 44 -8.16 -5.46 -0.86
CA GLU A 44 -9.17 -6.35 -0.28
C GLU A 44 -10.51 -6.18 -0.99
N ARG A 45 -10.91 -4.93 -1.28
CA ARG A 45 -12.10 -4.66 -2.08
C ARG A 45 -12.00 -5.27 -3.48
N VAL A 46 -10.91 -5.02 -4.22
CA VAL A 46 -10.71 -5.64 -5.55
C VAL A 46 -10.77 -7.16 -5.46
N SER A 47 -10.10 -7.75 -4.47
CA SER A 47 -10.12 -9.20 -4.25
C SER A 47 -11.53 -9.73 -3.98
N SER A 48 -12.34 -9.00 -3.21
CA SER A 48 -13.73 -9.36 -2.95
C SER A 48 -14.56 -9.30 -4.24
N ASP A 49 -14.41 -8.24 -5.03
CA ASP A 49 -15.14 -8.07 -6.29
C ASP A 49 -14.77 -9.16 -7.31
N LEU A 50 -13.49 -9.54 -7.41
CA LEU A 50 -13.02 -10.62 -8.28
C LEU A 50 -13.59 -12.01 -7.91
N VAL A 51 -13.91 -12.23 -6.63
CA VAL A 51 -14.51 -13.50 -6.17
C VAL A 51 -16.02 -13.50 -6.35
N LEU A 52 -16.67 -12.34 -6.20
CA LEU A 52 -18.13 -12.21 -6.23
C LEU A 52 -18.71 -12.03 -7.63
N LEU A 53 -17.95 -11.45 -8.56
CA LEU A 53 -18.43 -11.20 -9.91
C LEU A 53 -18.22 -12.43 -10.80
N ASP A 54 -19.30 -12.92 -11.39
CA ASP A 54 -19.30 -13.96 -12.41
C ASP A 54 -19.51 -13.30 -13.78
N PRO A 55 -18.47 -13.21 -14.64
CA PRO A 55 -18.57 -12.50 -15.91
C PRO A 55 -19.49 -13.24 -16.89
N ASP A 56 -20.51 -12.54 -17.40
CA ASP A 56 -21.48 -13.07 -18.38
C ASP A 56 -21.17 -12.69 -19.83
N ASN A 57 -20.09 -11.93 -20.06
CA ASN A 57 -19.63 -11.50 -21.37
C ASN A 57 -18.10 -11.30 -21.43
N ASP A 58 -17.55 -11.32 -22.64
CA ASP A 58 -16.10 -11.22 -22.87
C ASP A 58 -15.52 -9.89 -22.36
N ALA A 59 -16.25 -8.78 -22.49
CA ALA A 59 -15.78 -7.48 -22.03
C ALA A 59 -15.65 -7.42 -20.49
N ALA A 60 -16.54 -8.10 -19.77
CA ALA A 60 -16.47 -8.24 -18.33
C ALA A 60 -15.30 -9.17 -17.92
N LEU A 61 -15.12 -10.28 -18.63
CA LEU A 61 -14.01 -11.21 -18.40
C LEU A 61 -12.65 -10.53 -18.57
N ASP A 62 -12.45 -9.82 -19.69
CA ASP A 62 -11.22 -9.08 -19.98
C ASP A 62 -10.93 -8.02 -18.91
N ALA A 63 -11.98 -7.29 -18.49
CA ALA A 63 -11.84 -6.27 -17.47
C ALA A 63 -11.50 -6.86 -16.09
N LEU A 64 -12.08 -7.99 -15.69
CA LEU A 64 -11.71 -8.67 -14.44
C LEU A 64 -10.28 -9.22 -14.50
N GLY A 65 -9.83 -9.70 -15.67
CA GLY A 65 -8.43 -10.10 -15.89
C GLY A 65 -7.45 -8.94 -15.63
N GLU A 66 -7.68 -7.79 -16.25
CA GLU A 66 -6.85 -6.60 -16.05
C GLU A 66 -6.91 -6.10 -14.60
N ALA A 67 -8.07 -6.21 -13.93
CA ALA A 67 -8.20 -5.89 -12.51
C ALA A 67 -7.32 -6.80 -11.64
N ALA A 68 -7.29 -8.10 -11.93
CA ALA A 68 -6.45 -9.07 -11.22
C ALA A 68 -4.96 -8.80 -11.43
N ASP A 69 -4.53 -8.49 -12.66
CA ASP A 69 -3.15 -8.17 -12.98
C ASP A 69 -2.66 -6.92 -12.23
N ARG A 70 -3.49 -5.87 -12.20
CA ARG A 70 -3.17 -4.65 -11.44
C ARG A 70 -3.19 -4.88 -9.94
N MET A 71 -4.11 -5.70 -9.42
CA MET A 71 -4.12 -6.07 -8.01
C MET A 71 -2.80 -6.77 -7.63
N ASN A 72 -2.36 -7.74 -8.43
CA ASN A 72 -1.10 -8.47 -8.17
C ASN A 72 0.11 -7.53 -8.22
N THR A 73 0.15 -6.64 -9.22
CA THR A 73 1.20 -5.63 -9.36
C THR A 73 1.23 -4.69 -8.16
N ALA A 74 0.08 -4.15 -7.76
CA ALA A 74 -0.05 -3.27 -6.61
C ALA A 74 0.32 -3.98 -5.30
N ARG A 75 -0.05 -5.25 -5.12
CA ARG A 75 0.35 -6.07 -3.95
C ARG A 75 1.87 -6.18 -3.85
N ALA A 76 2.55 -6.47 -4.96
CA ALA A 76 4.01 -6.59 -5.01
C ALA A 76 4.71 -5.25 -4.70
N GLN A 77 4.22 -4.14 -5.28
CA GLN A 77 4.72 -2.79 -5.00
C GLN A 77 4.51 -2.40 -3.54
N LEU A 78 3.33 -2.71 -2.97
CA LEU A 78 3.00 -2.37 -1.59
C LEU A 78 3.84 -3.15 -0.59
N ALA A 79 4.12 -4.42 -0.88
CA ALA A 79 4.97 -5.26 -0.05
C ALA A 79 6.37 -4.67 0.09
N SER A 80 6.98 -4.24 -1.02
CA SER A 80 8.34 -3.68 -1.06
C SER A 80 8.46 -2.20 -0.67
N ALA A 81 7.34 -1.46 -0.61
CA ALA A 81 7.37 -0.03 -0.31
C ALA A 81 7.93 0.30 1.09
N THR A 82 8.88 1.22 1.17
CA THR A 82 9.48 1.74 2.41
C THR A 82 9.30 3.25 2.56
N THR A 83 8.83 3.93 1.51
CA THR A 83 8.59 5.38 1.50
C THR A 83 7.16 5.72 1.08
N LEU A 84 6.67 6.90 1.47
CA LEU A 84 5.33 7.38 1.08
C LEU A 84 5.15 7.47 -0.44
N GLY A 85 6.21 7.84 -1.18
CA GLY A 85 6.18 7.89 -2.64
C GLY A 85 5.92 6.51 -3.27
N GLN A 86 6.56 5.46 -2.75
CA GLN A 86 6.34 4.09 -3.22
C GLN A 86 4.93 3.60 -2.87
N VAL A 87 4.43 3.92 -1.67
CA VAL A 87 3.04 3.59 -1.30
C VAL A 87 2.04 4.29 -2.22
N ARG A 88 2.31 5.55 -2.63
CA ARG A 88 1.47 6.28 -3.59
C ARG A 88 1.45 5.61 -4.97
N ILE A 89 2.58 5.08 -5.45
CA ILE A 89 2.63 4.32 -6.72
C ILE A 89 1.77 3.06 -6.61
N ALA A 90 1.86 2.33 -5.49
CA ALA A 90 1.01 1.16 -5.24
C ALA A 90 -0.48 1.53 -5.14
N ARG A 91 -0.80 2.68 -4.53
CA ARG A 91 -2.16 3.21 -4.45
C ARG A 91 -2.76 3.48 -5.84
N GLU A 92 -2.03 4.14 -6.73
CA GLU A 92 -2.52 4.42 -8.08
C GLU A 92 -2.72 3.13 -8.88
N THR A 93 -1.83 2.16 -8.71
CA THR A 93 -1.97 0.84 -9.34
C THR A 93 -3.22 0.09 -8.82
N ALA A 94 -3.45 0.11 -7.50
CA ALA A 94 -4.64 -0.48 -6.88
C ALA A 94 -5.93 0.21 -7.33
N ARG A 95 -5.90 1.55 -7.47
CA ARG A 95 -7.00 2.34 -8.03
C ARG A 95 -7.29 1.93 -9.48
N GLY A 96 -6.26 1.65 -10.28
CA GLY A 96 -6.41 1.05 -11.60
C GLY A 96 -7.14 -0.29 -11.56
N GLY A 97 -6.85 -1.16 -10.58
CA GLY A 97 -7.60 -2.40 -10.37
C GLY A 97 -9.09 -2.16 -10.11
N LEU A 98 -9.42 -1.24 -9.19
CA LEU A 98 -10.81 -0.86 -8.90
C LEU A 98 -11.52 -0.24 -10.11
N TYR A 99 -10.81 0.50 -10.95
CA TYR A 99 -11.36 1.04 -12.20
C TYR A 99 -11.79 -0.07 -13.16
N PHE A 100 -10.99 -1.14 -13.29
CA PHE A 100 -11.34 -2.26 -14.16
C PHE A 100 -12.45 -3.14 -13.60
N VAL A 101 -12.53 -3.32 -12.28
CA VAL A 101 -13.73 -3.91 -11.64
C VAL A 101 -14.97 -3.11 -12.01
N ARG A 102 -14.90 -1.78 -11.92
CA ARG A 102 -16.02 -0.91 -12.29
C ARG A 102 -16.41 -1.10 -13.77
N LYS A 103 -15.42 -1.15 -14.68
CA LYS A 103 -15.64 -1.43 -16.10
C LYS A 103 -16.32 -2.77 -16.34
N ALA A 104 -15.94 -3.81 -15.60
CA ALA A 104 -16.58 -5.12 -15.67
C ALA A 104 -18.06 -5.04 -15.23
N ARG A 105 -18.35 -4.37 -14.11
CA ARG A 105 -19.73 -4.16 -13.65
C ARG A 105 -20.57 -3.41 -14.68
N GLU A 106 -20.03 -2.34 -15.26
CA GLU A 106 -20.71 -1.56 -16.31
C GLU A 106 -20.95 -2.41 -17.57
N ALA A 107 -20.01 -3.26 -17.97
CA ALA A 107 -20.18 -4.18 -19.10
C ALA A 107 -21.28 -5.23 -18.87
N MET A 108 -21.47 -5.66 -17.61
CA MET A 108 -22.56 -6.56 -17.19
C MET A 108 -23.89 -5.82 -16.92
N GLY A 109 -23.96 -4.52 -17.18
CA GLY A 109 -25.16 -3.71 -16.89
C GLY A 109 -25.47 -3.56 -15.39
N LEU A 110 -24.51 -3.87 -14.52
CA LEU A 110 -24.64 -3.73 -13.07
C LEU A 110 -24.39 -2.29 -12.64
N ASP A 111 -24.84 -1.96 -11.43
CA ASP A 111 -24.37 -0.76 -10.74
C ASP A 111 -22.83 -0.77 -10.73
N PRO A 112 -22.16 0.34 -11.04
CA PRO A 112 -20.71 0.36 -11.12
C PRO A 112 -20.00 0.38 -9.75
N GLY A 113 -20.74 0.51 -8.66
CA GLY A 113 -20.23 0.47 -7.30
C GLY A 113 -19.69 1.82 -6.79
N PRO A 114 -19.15 1.83 -5.55
CA PRO A 114 -18.67 3.04 -4.92
C PRO A 114 -17.58 3.74 -5.73
N PRO A 115 -17.46 5.08 -5.62
CA PRO A 115 -16.49 5.85 -6.38
C PRO A 115 -15.06 5.42 -6.09
N LEU A 116 -14.17 5.66 -7.07
CA LEU A 116 -12.76 5.38 -6.91
C LEU A 116 -12.15 6.27 -5.83
N PRO A 117 -11.25 5.73 -4.99
CA PRO A 117 -10.51 6.54 -4.04
C PRO A 117 -9.66 7.60 -4.75
N LYS A 118 -9.52 8.76 -4.10
CA LYS A 118 -8.70 9.89 -4.57
C LYS A 118 -7.22 9.72 -4.19
#